data_AF-A0A7S3WWR1-F1
#
_entry.id   AF-A0A7S3WWR1-F1
#
_cell.length_a   1.000
_cell.length_b   1.000
_cell.length_c   1.000
_cell.angle_alpha   90.00
_cell.angle_beta   90.00
_cell.angle_gamma   90.00
#
_symmetry.space_group_name_H-M   'P 1'
#
loop_
_entity.id
_entity.type
_entity.pdbx_description
1 polymer ?
#
loop_
_entity_poly.entity_id
_entity_poly.type
_entity_poly.pdbx_seq_one_letter_code
_entity_poly.pdbx_strand_id
1 'polypeptide(L)'
;SLHSGPPAAATVACVSAVGKPVTLQERRVGVDLSRRAWMEYARRLDREPVRFRDAVLRVAKGEGGYVVVVAENHGAGYLQVEYTIASNTLRFSRGQSATRDWLPPKHAMLLQFGSPIDPSGSSSWQSSHKFQLVMQPPSQAPHQPPLPAGDLHAPFRL
;
A
#
# COMPACT_ATOMS: atom_id res chain seq x y z
N SER A 1 -9.07 30.48 15.89
CA SER A 1 -8.39 31.15 14.77
C SER A 1 -6.90 30.98 14.98
N LEU A 2 -6.22 30.20 14.14
CA LEU A 2 -4.76 30.07 14.11
C LEU A 2 -4.36 30.00 12.63
N HIS A 3 -3.48 30.92 12.26
CA HIS A 3 -3.20 31.36 10.89
C HIS A 3 -2.37 30.36 10.09
N SER A 4 -2.60 30.32 8.77
CA SER A 4 -1.80 29.61 7.79
C SER A 4 -0.51 30.39 7.48
N GLY A 5 0.65 29.75 7.64
CA GLY A 5 1.93 30.23 7.12
C GLY A 5 2.28 29.59 5.77
N PRO A 6 3.27 30.15 5.03
CA PRO A 6 3.76 29.59 3.77
C PRO A 6 4.34 28.17 3.95
N PRO A 7 4.53 27.39 2.86
CA PRO A 7 4.94 26.00 2.93
C PRO A 7 6.16 25.81 3.84
N ALA A 8 6.02 24.99 4.88
CA ALA A 8 7.16 24.58 5.66
C ALA A 8 8.05 23.68 4.79
N ALA A 9 9.25 24.14 4.47
CA ALA A 9 10.28 23.27 3.92
C ALA A 9 10.53 22.14 4.93
N ALA A 10 10.08 20.94 4.62
CA ALA A 10 10.41 19.77 5.42
C ALA A 10 11.92 19.57 5.35
N THR A 11 12.63 19.94 6.42
CA THR A 11 14.05 19.71 6.54
C THR A 11 14.24 18.29 7.05
N VAL A 12 14.46 17.35 6.14
CA VAL A 12 14.91 16.00 6.49
C VAL A 12 16.39 16.12 6.86
N ALA A 13 16.69 16.19 8.15
CA ALA A 13 18.06 16.21 8.62
C ALA A 13 18.60 14.78 8.72
N CYS A 14 19.34 14.33 7.71
CA CYS A 14 20.28 13.23 7.90
C CYS A 14 21.50 13.78 8.63
N VAL A 15 21.57 13.57 9.94
CA VAL A 15 22.75 13.93 10.73
C VAL A 15 23.85 12.93 10.38
N SER A 16 24.66 13.27 9.38
CA SER A 16 25.95 12.60 9.19
C SER A 16 26.92 13.09 10.26
N ALA A 17 27.94 12.28 10.60
CA ALA A 17 28.99 12.71 11.51
C ALA A 17 29.52 14.11 11.09
N VAL A 18 29.62 15.01 12.08
CA VAL A 18 29.94 16.44 11.94
C VAL A 18 30.95 16.71 10.81
N GLY A 19 30.54 17.52 9.83
CA GLY A 19 31.44 18.09 8.81
C GLY A 19 31.44 17.44 7.42
N LYS A 20 30.58 16.44 7.13
CA LYS A 20 30.50 15.85 5.78
C LYS A 20 29.23 16.29 5.04
N PRO A 21 29.33 16.93 3.86
CA PRO A 21 28.17 17.24 3.03
C PRO A 21 27.47 15.95 2.61
N VAL A 22 26.15 15.90 2.80
CA VAL A 22 25.31 14.79 2.36
C VAL A 22 24.77 15.13 0.98
N THR A 23 25.11 14.32 -0.02
CA THR A 23 24.54 14.44 -1.36
C THR A 23 23.30 13.57 -1.45
N LEU A 24 22.14 14.17 -1.66
CA LEU A 24 20.94 13.43 -2.06
C LEU A 24 21.04 13.14 -3.54
N GLN A 25 21.06 11.86 -3.90
CA GLN A 25 21.00 11.43 -5.28
C GLN A 25 19.69 10.71 -5.51
N GLU A 26 18.87 11.25 -6.42
CA GLU A 26 17.72 10.52 -6.91
C GLU A 26 18.20 9.31 -7.71
N ARG A 27 17.66 8.13 -7.38
CA ARG A 27 17.95 6.90 -8.12
C ARG A 27 16.64 6.27 -8.54
N ARG A 28 16.59 5.84 -9.80
CA ARG A 28 15.48 5.02 -10.28
C ARG A 28 15.58 3.65 -9.62
N VAL A 29 14.59 3.33 -8.81
CA VAL A 29 14.43 2.01 -8.21
C VAL A 29 13.55 1.16 -9.11
N GLY A 30 13.97 -0.07 -9.38
CA GLY A 30 13.17 -1.01 -10.16
C GLY A 30 11.86 -1.34 -9.46
N VAL A 31 10.79 -1.54 -10.22
CA VAL A 31 9.43 -1.76 -9.71
C VAL A 31 9.37 -2.91 -8.69
N ASP A 32 10.10 -4.01 -8.93
CA ASP A 32 10.10 -5.17 -8.05
C ASP A 32 10.74 -4.87 -6.69
N LEU A 33 11.82 -4.07 -6.68
CA LEU A 33 12.45 -3.66 -5.43
C LEU A 33 11.51 -2.74 -4.65
N SER A 34 10.83 -1.82 -5.33
CA SER A 34 9.81 -0.95 -4.71
C SER A 34 8.65 -1.75 -4.11
N ARG A 35 8.12 -2.76 -4.82
CA ARG A 35 7.06 -3.66 -4.32
C ARG A 35 7.49 -4.38 -3.04
N ARG A 36 8.69 -4.96 -3.05
CA ARG A 36 9.26 -5.66 -1.87
C ARG A 36 9.47 -4.70 -0.70
N ALA A 37 10.00 -3.52 -0.96
CA ALA A 37 10.22 -2.52 0.09
C ALA A 37 8.91 -2.11 0.77
N TRP A 38 7.84 -1.87 -0.01
CA TRP A 38 6.52 -1.55 0.54
C TRP A 38 5.88 -2.72 1.30
N MET A 39 6.07 -3.95 0.81
CA MET A 39 5.62 -5.15 1.52
C MET A 39 6.32 -5.29 2.88
N GLU A 40 7.65 -5.13 2.94
CA GLU A 40 8.41 -5.19 4.20
C GLU A 40 8.03 -4.05 5.15
N TYR A 41 7.80 -2.85 4.61
CA TYR A 41 7.28 -1.73 5.38
C TYR A 41 5.92 -2.08 6.02
N ALA A 42 5.00 -2.65 5.24
CA ALA A 42 3.69 -3.06 5.74
C ALA A 42 3.81 -4.17 6.80
N ARG A 43 4.68 -5.17 6.59
CA ARG A 43 4.96 -6.24 7.57
C ARG A 43 5.47 -5.71 8.90
N ARG A 44 6.31 -4.66 8.87
CA ARG A 44 6.89 -4.06 10.08
C ARG A 44 5.89 -3.24 10.89
N LEU A 45 4.98 -2.54 10.21
CA LEU A 45 4.07 -1.58 10.85
C LEU A 45 2.69 -2.16 11.20
N ASP A 46 2.24 -3.18 10.48
CA ASP A 46 0.98 -3.84 10.74
C ASP A 46 1.04 -4.66 12.02
N ARG A 47 0.24 -4.27 13.01
CA ARG A 47 0.18 -4.92 14.33
C ARG A 47 -0.83 -6.07 14.37
N GLU A 48 -1.83 -6.03 13.50
CA GLU A 48 -2.99 -6.94 13.56
C GLU A 48 -3.35 -7.41 12.14
N PRO A 49 -2.49 -8.24 11.52
CA PRO A 49 -2.75 -8.76 10.19
C PRO A 49 -4.03 -9.60 10.18
N VAL A 50 -4.88 -9.37 9.20
CA VAL A 50 -6.06 -10.20 8.95
C VAL A 50 -5.63 -11.47 8.23
N ARG A 51 -6.02 -12.63 8.77
CA ARG A 51 -5.69 -13.94 8.20
C ARG A 51 -6.94 -14.63 7.68
N PHE A 52 -6.83 -15.25 6.50
CA PHE A 52 -7.87 -16.08 5.92
C PHE A 52 -7.22 -17.29 5.26
N ARG A 53 -7.26 -18.46 5.94
CA ARG A 53 -6.51 -19.65 5.53
C ARG A 53 -5.02 -19.32 5.36
N ASP A 54 -4.44 -19.60 4.20
CA ASP A 54 -3.05 -19.28 3.84
C ASP A 54 -2.88 -17.85 3.27
N ALA A 55 -3.90 -16.99 3.36
CA ALA A 55 -3.82 -15.59 2.95
C ALA A 55 -3.62 -14.65 4.14
N VAL A 56 -2.89 -13.56 3.90
CA VAL A 56 -2.66 -12.48 4.86
C VAL A 56 -2.98 -11.15 4.20
N LEU A 57 -3.83 -10.35 4.83
CA LEU A 57 -4.08 -8.96 4.47
C LEU A 57 -3.50 -8.06 5.56
N ARG A 58 -2.67 -7.11 5.15
CA ARG A 58 -1.99 -6.17 6.02
C ARG A 58 -2.44 -4.76 5.73
N VAL A 59 -2.74 -4.01 6.79
CA VAL A 59 -3.07 -2.59 6.69
C VAL A 59 -2.13 -1.82 7.60
N ALA A 60 -1.13 -1.19 7.00
CA ALA A 60 -0.12 -0.44 7.71
C ALA A 60 -0.39 1.05 7.62
N LYS A 61 -0.25 1.76 8.75
CA LYS A 61 -0.28 3.23 8.82
C LYS A 61 1.10 3.76 9.21
N GLY A 62 1.67 4.59 8.36
CA GLY A 62 2.94 5.28 8.61
C GLY A 62 2.82 6.50 9.52
N GLU A 63 3.95 6.89 10.09
CA GLU A 63 4.13 8.21 10.68
C GLU A 63 3.97 9.25 9.56
N GLY A 64 2.94 10.11 9.66
CA GLY A 64 2.52 10.99 8.57
C GLY A 64 1.21 10.60 7.90
N GLY A 65 0.50 9.57 8.37
CA GLY A 65 -0.90 9.31 7.98
C GLY A 65 -1.09 8.50 6.70
N TYR A 66 0.00 8.15 6.00
CA TYR A 66 -0.04 7.26 4.85
C TYR A 66 -0.52 5.86 5.23
N VAL A 67 -1.37 5.28 4.40
CA VAL A 67 -1.91 3.93 4.56
C VAL A 67 -1.43 3.07 3.41
N VAL A 68 -0.92 1.88 3.71
CA VAL A 68 -0.48 0.87 2.74
C VAL A 68 -1.27 -0.39 2.99
N VAL A 69 -1.85 -0.94 1.93
CA VAL A 69 -2.64 -2.18 1.99
C VAL A 69 -1.97 -3.23 1.13
N VAL A 70 -1.65 -4.37 1.74
CA VAL A 70 -0.95 -5.47 1.07
C VAL A 70 -1.69 -6.76 1.30
N ALA A 71 -1.91 -7.53 0.24
CA ALA A 71 -2.39 -8.90 0.33
C ALA A 71 -1.28 -9.88 -0.06
N GLU A 72 -1.17 -10.97 0.68
CA GLU A 72 -0.25 -12.08 0.45
C GLU A 72 -1.05 -13.37 0.34
N ASN A 73 -0.85 -14.14 -0.73
CA ASN A 73 -1.45 -15.46 -0.92
C ASN A 73 -0.37 -16.54 -0.84
N HIS A 74 -0.21 -17.13 0.35
CA HIS A 74 0.72 -18.24 0.58
C HIS A 74 0.14 -19.60 0.19
N GLY A 75 -1.13 -19.65 -0.24
CA GLY A 75 -1.85 -20.87 -0.56
C GLY A 75 -1.57 -21.42 -1.96
N ALA A 76 -2.34 -22.45 -2.32
CA ALA A 76 -2.30 -23.09 -3.64
C ALA A 76 -3.44 -22.65 -4.58
N GLY A 77 -4.47 -21.97 -4.07
CA GLY A 77 -5.60 -21.46 -4.85
C GLY A 77 -5.47 -19.99 -5.24
N TYR A 78 -6.31 -19.52 -6.15
CA TYR A 78 -6.45 -18.11 -6.50
C TYR A 78 -7.32 -17.42 -5.44
N LEU A 79 -6.80 -16.33 -4.90
CA LEU A 79 -7.45 -15.54 -3.85
C LEU A 79 -8.04 -14.28 -4.47
N GLN A 80 -9.32 -14.03 -4.30
CA GLN A 80 -9.90 -12.69 -4.49
C GLN A 80 -9.85 -11.94 -3.17
N VAL A 81 -9.40 -10.69 -3.23
CA VAL A 81 -9.51 -9.75 -2.14
C VAL A 81 -10.34 -8.57 -2.61
N GLU A 82 -11.49 -8.37 -1.98
CA GLU A 82 -12.21 -7.10 -2.05
C GLU A 82 -11.81 -6.27 -0.84
N TYR A 83 -11.39 -5.04 -1.05
CA TYR A 83 -10.95 -4.16 0.01
C TYR A 83 -11.45 -2.73 -0.22
N THR A 84 -12.09 -2.16 0.79
CA THR A 84 -12.65 -0.80 0.75
C THR A 84 -12.11 0.02 1.91
N ILE A 85 -11.64 1.24 1.62
CA ILE A 85 -11.26 2.26 2.62
C ILE A 85 -12.23 3.43 2.52
N ALA A 86 -13.10 3.59 3.52
CA ALA A 86 -13.90 4.80 3.68
C ALA A 86 -13.06 5.89 4.37
N SER A 87 -12.74 6.95 3.63
CA SER A 87 -12.07 8.14 4.18
C SER A 87 -12.35 9.37 3.32
N ASN A 88 -12.57 10.49 3.98
CA ASN A 88 -12.65 11.82 3.34
C ASN A 88 -11.31 12.58 3.43
N THR A 89 -10.30 11.99 4.06
CA THR A 89 -8.99 12.62 4.31
C THR A 89 -7.86 11.95 3.54
N LEU A 90 -8.16 10.91 2.75
CA LEU A 90 -7.18 10.17 1.96
C LEU A 90 -7.44 10.31 0.46
N ARG A 91 -6.36 10.44 -0.31
CA ARG A 91 -6.30 10.28 -1.76
C ARG A 91 -5.71 8.92 -2.07
N PHE A 92 -6.42 8.14 -2.89
CA PHE A 92 -6.07 6.76 -3.20
C PHE A 92 -5.24 6.64 -4.48
N SER A 93 -4.21 5.80 -4.47
CA SER A 93 -3.32 5.60 -5.64
C SER A 93 -4.03 5.05 -6.87
N ARG A 94 -5.10 4.28 -6.67
CA ARG A 94 -5.92 3.71 -7.76
C ARG A 94 -7.13 4.57 -8.11
N GLY A 95 -7.20 5.79 -7.57
CA GLY A 95 -8.27 6.75 -7.85
C GLY A 95 -9.64 6.42 -7.23
N GLN A 96 -9.79 5.26 -6.57
CA GLN A 96 -11.03 4.81 -5.96
C GLN A 96 -10.78 4.29 -4.53
N SER A 97 -11.79 4.35 -3.68
CA SER A 97 -11.72 3.85 -2.30
C SER A 97 -11.81 2.33 -2.19
N ALA A 98 -12.29 1.66 -3.24
CA ALA A 98 -12.54 0.22 -3.26
C ALA A 98 -11.73 -0.46 -4.36
N THR A 99 -11.32 -1.68 -4.07
CA THR A 99 -10.55 -2.55 -4.96
C THR A 99 -11.10 -3.97 -4.89
N ARG A 100 -11.05 -4.70 -6.02
CA ARG A 100 -11.32 -6.14 -6.11
C ARG A 100 -10.25 -6.75 -6.98
N ASP A 101 -9.40 -7.58 -6.39
CA ASP A 101 -8.23 -8.11 -7.07
C ASP A 101 -8.08 -9.61 -6.86
N TRP A 102 -7.73 -10.29 -7.95
CA TRP A 102 -7.32 -11.68 -7.94
C TRP A 102 -5.80 -11.79 -7.79
N LEU A 103 -5.39 -12.59 -6.80
CA LEU A 103 -4.02 -12.84 -6.45
C LEU A 103 -3.70 -14.32 -6.71
N PRO A 104 -2.78 -14.63 -7.66
CA PRO A 104 -2.37 -16.00 -7.91
C PRO A 104 -1.74 -16.66 -6.67
N PRO A 105 -1.65 -17.99 -6.64
CA PRO A 105 -0.90 -18.71 -5.62
C PRO A 105 0.54 -18.19 -5.51
N LYS A 106 1.08 -18.10 -4.29
CA LYS A 106 2.47 -17.69 -4.01
C LYS A 106 2.82 -16.27 -4.50
N HIS A 107 1.83 -15.40 -4.56
CA HIS A 107 2.03 -13.99 -4.93
C HIS A 107 1.57 -13.05 -3.81
N ALA A 108 2.11 -11.85 -3.83
CA ALA A 108 1.66 -10.69 -3.07
C ALA A 108 1.24 -9.58 -4.02
N MET A 109 0.45 -8.64 -3.51
CA MET A 109 0.01 -7.47 -4.24
C MET A 109 -0.16 -6.28 -3.29
N LEU A 110 0.31 -5.13 -3.73
CA LEU A 110 -0.03 -3.84 -3.13
C LEU A 110 -1.44 -3.49 -3.61
N LEU A 111 -2.46 -3.64 -2.77
CA LEU A 111 -3.84 -3.41 -3.18
C LEU A 111 -4.11 -1.91 -3.39
N GLN A 112 -3.64 -1.08 -2.46
CA GLN A 112 -3.92 0.35 -2.45
C GLN A 112 -2.92 1.13 -1.56
N PHE A 113 -2.61 2.36 -1.96
CA PHE A 113 -2.05 3.38 -1.10
C PHE A 113 -3.10 4.46 -0.81
N GLY A 114 -3.18 4.89 0.45
CA GLY A 114 -3.88 6.10 0.86
C GLY A 114 -2.87 7.14 1.29
N SER A 115 -2.81 8.27 0.59
CA SER A 115 -2.02 9.44 0.99
C SER A 115 -2.95 10.48 1.64
N PRO A 116 -2.55 11.15 2.73
CA PRO A 116 -3.37 12.25 3.27
C PRO A 116 -3.60 13.34 2.23
N ILE A 117 -4.83 13.84 2.14
CA ILE A 117 -5.15 15.02 1.32
C ILE A 117 -4.51 16.27 1.94
N ASP A 118 -4.56 16.35 3.28
CA ASP A 118 -3.87 17.36 4.07
C ASP A 118 -2.80 16.68 4.94
N PRO A 119 -1.51 16.89 4.69
CA PRO A 119 -0.41 16.32 5.47
C PRO A 119 -0.37 16.79 6.93
N SER A 120 -0.98 17.94 7.24
CA SER A 120 -1.03 18.50 8.60
C SER A 120 -2.23 17.99 9.41
N GLY A 121 -3.22 17.41 8.73
CA GLY A 121 -4.44 16.90 9.33
C GLY A 121 -4.30 15.48 9.87
N SER A 122 -5.21 15.10 10.75
CA SER A 122 -5.34 13.71 11.18
C SER A 122 -6.01 12.87 10.10
N SER A 123 -5.37 11.78 9.67
CA SER A 123 -5.98 10.82 8.76
C SER A 123 -6.85 9.83 9.54
N SER A 124 -8.16 9.93 9.38
CA SER A 124 -9.14 8.96 9.86
C SER A 124 -9.68 8.14 8.68
N TRP A 125 -9.88 6.85 8.91
CA TRP A 125 -10.42 5.95 7.91
C TRP A 125 -11.07 4.74 8.59
N GLN A 126 -11.96 4.09 7.86
CA GLN A 126 -12.52 2.78 8.19
C GLN A 126 -12.29 1.86 7.00
N SER A 127 -12.04 0.58 7.24
CA SER A 127 -11.95 -0.38 6.14
C SER A 127 -12.82 -1.58 6.35
N SER A 128 -13.25 -2.17 5.24
CA SER A 128 -13.85 -3.49 5.19
C SER A 128 -13.15 -4.34 4.14
N HIS A 129 -13.23 -5.66 4.31
CA HIS A 129 -12.62 -6.60 3.39
C HIS A 129 -13.50 -7.83 3.22
N LYS A 130 -13.35 -8.50 2.08
CA LYS A 130 -13.95 -9.80 1.79
C LYS A 130 -12.95 -10.67 1.05
N PHE A 131 -12.89 -11.93 1.43
CA PHE A 131 -12.06 -12.92 0.74
C PHE A 131 -12.94 -13.92 0.01
N GLN A 132 -12.46 -14.35 -1.16
CA GLN A 132 -12.96 -15.54 -1.85
C GLN A 132 -11.77 -16.36 -2.32
N LEU A 133 -11.85 -17.69 -2.19
CA LEU A 133 -10.82 -18.60 -2.67
C LEU A 133 -11.42 -19.54 -3.70
N VAL A 134 -10.74 -19.69 -4.83
CA VAL A 134 -11.09 -20.65 -5.89
C VAL A 134 -9.85 -21.44 -6.29
N MET A 135 -10.05 -22.68 -6.74
CA MET A 135 -8.94 -23.56 -7.12
C MET A 135 -8.51 -23.39 -8.58
N GLN A 136 -9.38 -22.83 -9.41
CA GLN A 136 -9.13 -22.63 -10.84
C GLN A 136 -8.87 -21.14 -11.12
N PRO A 137 -8.10 -20.80 -12.17
CA PRO A 137 -7.92 -19.41 -12.57
C PRO A 137 -9.27 -18.71 -12.81
N PRO A 138 -9.47 -17.50 -12.28
CA PRO A 138 -10.72 -16.77 -12.46
C PRO A 138 -10.93 -16.38 -13.93
N SER A 139 -12.17 -16.48 -14.41
CA SER A 139 -12.56 -16.03 -15.76
C SER A 139 -12.91 -14.53 -15.84
N GLN A 140 -13.10 -13.89 -14.68
CA GLN A 140 -13.43 -12.47 -14.56
C GLN A 140 -12.18 -11.59 -14.73
N ALA A 141 -12.40 -10.28 -14.93
CA ALA A 141 -11.31 -9.32 -14.94
C ALA A 141 -10.46 -9.46 -13.66
N PRO A 142 -9.12 -9.53 -13.77
CA PRO A 142 -8.26 -9.86 -12.64
C PRO A 142 -8.23 -8.73 -11.59
N HIS A 143 -8.44 -7.48 -12.01
CA HIS A 143 -8.30 -6.31 -11.15
C HIS A 143 -9.39 -5.28 -11.44
N GLN A 144 -9.96 -4.73 -10.38
CA GLN A 144 -10.91 -3.62 -10.42
C GLN A 144 -10.52 -2.59 -9.35
N PRO A 145 -10.22 -1.33 -9.72
CA PRO A 145 -10.11 -0.82 -11.09
C PRO A 145 -8.95 -1.48 -11.87
N PRO A 146 -8.95 -1.44 -13.22
CA PRO A 146 -7.86 -2.00 -14.02
C PRO A 146 -6.49 -1.41 -13.64
N LEU A 147 -5.45 -2.24 -13.69
CA LEU A 147 -4.09 -1.81 -13.40
C LEU A 147 -3.38 -1.32 -14.68
N PRO A 148 -2.70 -0.17 -14.64
CA PRO A 148 -1.73 0.22 -15.66
C PRO A 148 -0.63 -0.83 -15.85
N ALA A 149 -0.10 -0.94 -17.06
CA ALA A 149 1.02 -1.84 -17.35
C ALA A 149 2.27 -1.44 -16.55
N GLY A 150 2.90 -2.39 -15.87
CA GLY A 150 4.12 -2.15 -15.08
C GLY A 150 3.89 -1.44 -13.74
N ASP A 151 2.64 -1.33 -13.28
CA ASP A 151 2.29 -0.65 -12.02
C ASP A 151 2.81 -1.41 -10.79
N LEU A 152 3.21 -0.69 -9.74
CA LEU A 152 3.48 -1.21 -8.39
C LEU A 152 2.36 -2.12 -7.88
N HIS A 153 1.12 -1.86 -8.28
CA HIS A 153 -0.04 -2.64 -7.92
C HIS A 153 -0.13 -4.02 -8.59
N ALA A 154 0.66 -4.34 -9.62
CA ALA A 154 0.56 -5.68 -10.23
C ALA A 154 1.08 -6.78 -9.27
N PRO A 155 0.47 -7.98 -9.28
CA PRO A 155 0.94 -9.10 -8.47
C PRO A 155 2.42 -9.43 -8.69
N PHE A 156 3.13 -9.77 -7.61
CA PHE A 156 4.53 -10.16 -7.63
C PHE A 156 4.76 -11.39 -6.76
N ARG A 157 5.78 -12.19 -7.09
CA ARG A 157 6.09 -13.41 -6.33
C ARG A 157 6.56 -13.08 -4.91
N LEU A 158 6.04 -13.84 -3.95
CA LEU A 158 6.49 -13.84 -2.55
C LEU A 158 7.92 -14.35 -2.42
#